data_AF-A0A3A4P5G7-F1
#
_entry.id   AF-A0A3A4P5G7-F1
#
_cell.length_a   1.000
_cell.length_b   1.000
_cell.length_c   1.000
_cell.angle_alpha   90.00
_cell.angle_beta   90.00
_cell.angle_gamma   90.00
#
_symmetry.space_group_name_H-M   'P 1'
#
loop_
_entity.id
_entity.type
_entity.pdbx_description
1 polymer ?
#
loop_
_entity_poly.entity_id
_entity_poly.type
_entity_poly.pdbx_seq_one_letter_code
_entity_poly.pdbx_strand_id
1 'polypeptide(L)'
;QLSRHWYFAEGYTGQNFEEWITIQNPNPGWAVVDVTYYVNGGAPIRRQHRVAPTSRYTISVNQNAGLDLEVSAALSSDQPILAERPMYFAYQGVMDGGHIVMGSPYLANDWYLAEGATFDPFTEYITIQNPNPAPATVAVSYYRPSGAPITRNHAIAANSRFTINAGVDSGVASDLSTYLHSNQPILVERPMYFDMLHGGLPGGHCAVGVNSPSTQWYFGEGYTGEGFDEWLTVQNPSAAAANITVTYYVQGGAPITRNHTVQPQTRFTIPVNTDAGENLQLSAYVQATQPVICERPMYFFYQGYHSYNWPGGHDSQGFAP
;
A
#
# COMPACT_ATOMS: atom_id res chain seq x y z
N GLN A 1 14.65 7.61 -1.19
CA GLN A 1 15.52 7.72 -2.39
C GLN A 1 15.00 8.85 -3.27
N LEU A 2 15.85 9.67 -3.90
CA LEU A 2 15.42 10.63 -4.94
C LEU A 2 15.40 9.94 -6.31
N SER A 3 14.47 10.33 -7.18
CA SER A 3 14.34 9.76 -8.53
C SER A 3 13.86 10.79 -9.54
N ARG A 4 14.16 10.55 -10.82
CA ARG A 4 13.62 11.32 -11.95
C ARG A 4 12.28 10.76 -12.44
N HIS A 5 11.92 9.56 -12.03
CA HIS A 5 10.66 8.91 -12.35
C HIS A 5 9.95 8.49 -11.08
N TRP A 6 8.64 8.74 -11.02
CA TRP A 6 7.77 8.31 -9.92
C TRP A 6 6.44 7.82 -10.48
N TYR A 7 5.94 6.73 -9.94
CA TYR A 7 4.73 6.05 -10.37
C TYR A 7 3.77 5.91 -9.20
N PHE A 8 2.47 6.06 -9.48
CA PHE A 8 1.37 5.87 -8.54
C PHE A 8 0.25 5.10 -9.24
N ALA A 9 -0.19 3.96 -8.69
CA ALA A 9 -1.19 3.10 -9.32
C ALA A 9 -2.64 3.36 -8.87
N GLU A 10 -2.81 3.83 -7.64
CA GLU A 10 -4.09 4.28 -7.12
C GLU A 10 -4.39 5.72 -7.52
N GLY A 11 -5.68 6.01 -7.69
CA GLY A 11 -6.17 7.36 -7.86
C GLY A 11 -7.64 7.39 -8.27
N TYR A 12 -8.38 8.33 -7.69
CA TYR A 12 -9.80 8.52 -7.96
C TYR A 12 -10.19 9.97 -7.69
N THR A 13 -10.79 10.63 -8.69
CA THR A 13 -11.20 12.04 -8.62
C THR A 13 -12.71 12.23 -8.63
N GLY A 14 -13.45 11.16 -8.32
CA GLY A 14 -14.91 11.21 -8.18
C GLY A 14 -15.38 11.90 -6.91
N GLN A 15 -16.69 11.90 -6.72
CA GLN A 15 -17.33 12.58 -5.61
C GLN A 15 -16.75 12.11 -4.26
N ASN A 16 -16.52 13.07 -3.36
CA ASN A 16 -15.95 12.87 -2.02
C ASN A 16 -14.50 12.39 -1.99
N PHE A 17 -13.74 12.51 -3.08
CA PHE A 17 -12.31 12.23 -3.09
C PHE A 17 -11.51 13.47 -3.49
N GLU A 18 -10.50 13.78 -2.70
CA GLU A 18 -9.51 14.81 -2.99
C GLU A 18 -8.13 14.17 -3.05
N GLU A 19 -7.57 14.13 -4.26
CA GLU A 19 -6.26 13.54 -4.51
C GLU A 19 -5.24 14.62 -4.87
N TRP A 20 -4.04 14.47 -4.33
CA TRP A 20 -2.95 15.40 -4.50
C TRP A 20 -1.66 14.65 -4.83
N ILE A 21 -0.77 15.31 -5.56
CA ILE A 21 0.62 14.87 -5.72
C ILE A 21 1.52 15.94 -5.11
N THR A 22 2.35 15.55 -4.16
CA THR A 22 3.25 16.45 -3.43
C THR A 22 4.68 16.17 -3.82
N ILE A 23 5.38 17.20 -4.29
CA ILE A 23 6.72 17.07 -4.87
C ILE A 23 7.69 17.88 -4.04
N GLN A 24 8.78 17.27 -3.60
CA GLN A 24 9.95 17.95 -3.06
C GLN A 24 11.03 18.06 -4.14
N ASN A 25 11.49 19.28 -4.41
CA ASN A 25 12.69 19.54 -5.18
C ASN A 25 13.82 19.95 -4.24
N PRO A 26 14.75 19.04 -3.89
CA PRO A 26 15.88 19.37 -3.04
C PRO A 26 17.03 20.06 -3.81
N ASN A 27 16.94 20.18 -5.13
CA ASN A 27 18.02 20.70 -5.97
C ASN A 27 18.09 22.23 -5.88
N PRO A 28 19.27 22.83 -6.14
CA PRO A 28 19.44 24.29 -6.21
C PRO A 28 18.89 24.90 -7.51
N GLY A 29 18.47 24.08 -8.48
CA GLY A 29 17.86 24.50 -9.74
C GLY A 29 16.36 24.18 -9.81
N TRP A 30 15.67 24.80 -10.76
CA TRP A 30 14.29 24.44 -11.09
C TRP A 30 14.22 22.99 -11.57
N ALA A 31 13.17 22.27 -11.19
CA ALA A 31 12.82 20.99 -11.78
C ALA A 31 11.60 21.18 -12.69
N VAL A 32 11.71 20.76 -13.95
CA VAL A 32 10.57 20.60 -14.85
C VAL A 32 10.04 19.17 -14.66
N VAL A 33 8.75 19.05 -14.40
CA VAL A 33 8.08 17.78 -14.12
C VAL A 33 6.91 17.61 -15.08
N ASP A 34 7.02 16.61 -15.96
CA ASP A 34 5.91 16.15 -16.79
C ASP A 34 5.12 15.09 -16.02
N VAL A 35 3.81 15.30 -15.88
CA VAL A 35 2.87 14.38 -15.24
C VAL A 35 1.97 13.78 -16.31
N THR A 36 1.97 12.46 -16.41
CA THR A 36 1.02 11.70 -17.24
C THR A 36 0.02 11.01 -16.33
N TYR A 37 -1.26 11.33 -16.52
CA TYR A 37 -2.38 10.66 -15.88
C TYR A 37 -2.94 9.60 -16.83
N TYR A 38 -2.92 8.33 -16.41
CA TYR A 38 -3.53 7.24 -17.16
C TYR A 38 -4.93 7.00 -16.61
N VAL A 39 -5.92 7.14 -17.49
CA VAL A 39 -7.34 7.07 -17.15
C VAL A 39 -7.88 5.68 -17.51
N ASN A 40 -8.70 5.09 -16.64
CA ASN A 40 -9.35 3.83 -16.98
C ASN A 40 -10.30 4.02 -18.18
N GLY A 41 -10.08 3.28 -19.27
CA GLY A 41 -10.88 3.38 -20.50
C GLY A 41 -10.72 4.69 -21.29
N GLY A 42 -9.77 5.56 -20.93
CA GLY A 42 -9.57 6.88 -21.54
C GLY A 42 -8.16 7.11 -22.09
N ALA A 43 -8.00 8.16 -22.90
CA ALA A 43 -6.69 8.58 -23.37
C ALA A 43 -5.89 9.25 -22.22
N PRO A 44 -4.56 9.06 -22.15
CA PRO A 44 -3.74 9.70 -21.11
C PRO A 44 -3.78 11.23 -21.19
N ILE A 45 -3.79 11.87 -20.03
CA ILE A 45 -3.78 13.32 -19.88
C ILE A 45 -2.40 13.77 -19.43
N ARG A 46 -1.81 14.76 -20.11
CA ARG A 46 -0.46 15.25 -19.81
C ARG A 46 -0.49 16.69 -19.30
N ARG A 47 0.30 16.96 -18.27
CA ARG A 47 0.52 18.29 -17.68
C ARG A 47 2.01 18.48 -17.41
N GLN A 48 2.47 19.72 -17.46
CA GLN A 48 3.84 20.07 -17.10
C GLN A 48 3.83 21.10 -15.98
N HIS A 49 4.72 20.91 -15.01
CA HIS A 49 4.88 21.78 -13.86
C HIS A 49 6.34 22.19 -13.70
N ARG A 50 6.56 23.33 -13.04
CA ARG A 50 7.89 23.82 -12.65
C ARG A 50 7.97 23.92 -11.14
N VAL A 51 8.87 23.16 -10.54
CA VAL A 51 9.08 23.14 -9.09
C VAL A 51 10.31 23.98 -8.77
N ALA A 52 10.14 24.98 -7.90
CA ALA A 52 11.21 25.90 -7.54
C ALA A 52 12.38 25.17 -6.84
N PRO A 53 13.61 25.72 -6.87
CA PRO A 53 14.73 25.20 -6.09
C PRO A 53 14.40 25.05 -4.60
N THR A 54 14.93 24.01 -3.96
CA THR A 54 14.86 23.81 -2.49
C THR A 54 13.46 24.03 -1.91
N SER A 55 12.43 23.52 -2.61
CA SER A 55 11.03 23.82 -2.31
C SER A 55 10.13 22.60 -2.40
N ARG A 56 8.91 22.75 -1.90
CA ARG A 56 7.81 21.80 -2.09
C ARG A 56 6.75 22.41 -3.01
N TYR A 57 6.13 21.58 -3.84
CA TYR A 57 5.02 21.93 -4.72
C TYR A 57 3.89 20.91 -4.59
N THR A 58 2.63 21.37 -4.65
CA THR A 58 1.44 20.51 -4.58
C THR A 58 0.63 20.63 -5.86
N ILE A 59 0.22 19.50 -6.42
CA ILE A 59 -0.68 19.40 -7.57
C ILE A 59 -2.02 18.84 -7.09
N SER A 60 -3.12 19.53 -7.37
CA SER A 60 -4.47 18.93 -7.25
C SER A 60 -4.70 18.01 -8.44
N VAL A 61 -4.86 16.70 -8.20
CA VAL A 61 -5.12 15.73 -9.27
C VAL A 61 -6.52 15.96 -9.85
N ASN A 62 -7.52 16.23 -9.01
CA ASN A 62 -8.89 16.57 -9.44
C ASN A 62 -8.92 17.73 -10.45
N GLN A 63 -8.13 18.79 -10.22
CA GLN A 63 -8.06 19.94 -11.14
C GLN A 63 -7.22 19.66 -12.40
N ASN A 64 -6.20 18.81 -12.30
CA ASN A 64 -5.24 18.58 -13.39
C ASN A 64 -5.69 17.48 -14.36
N ALA A 65 -6.16 16.36 -13.83
CA ALA A 65 -6.68 15.23 -14.60
C ALA A 65 -8.15 15.45 -15.02
N GLY A 66 -8.96 15.99 -14.12
CA GLY A 66 -10.41 16.12 -14.30
C GLY A 66 -11.18 15.42 -13.17
N LEU A 67 -12.48 15.67 -13.11
CA LEU A 67 -13.38 15.09 -12.11
C LEU A 67 -13.94 13.75 -12.58
N ASP A 68 -14.30 12.91 -11.62
CA ASP A 68 -14.99 11.63 -11.84
C ASP A 68 -14.20 10.63 -12.70
N LEU A 69 -12.88 10.56 -12.44
CA LEU A 69 -11.96 9.65 -13.13
C LEU A 69 -11.35 8.66 -12.15
N GLU A 70 -11.26 7.40 -12.56
CA GLU A 70 -10.25 6.48 -12.03
C GLU A 70 -8.93 6.77 -12.74
N VAL A 71 -7.91 7.14 -11.97
CA VAL A 71 -6.65 7.66 -12.52
C VAL A 71 -5.44 7.04 -11.83
N SER A 72 -4.34 6.92 -12.57
CA SER A 72 -3.01 6.62 -12.02
C SER A 72 -2.04 7.66 -12.59
N ALA A 73 -0.92 7.91 -11.93
CA ALA A 73 0.00 8.98 -12.33
C ALA A 73 1.42 8.47 -12.55
N ALA A 74 2.10 9.01 -13.56
CA ALA A 74 3.54 8.87 -13.75
C ALA A 74 4.18 10.25 -13.91
N LEU A 75 5.25 10.48 -13.18
CA LEU A 75 6.03 11.71 -13.21
C LEU A 75 7.37 11.43 -13.90
N SER A 76 7.79 12.36 -14.75
CA SER A 76 9.12 12.42 -15.33
C SER A 76 9.71 13.79 -15.07
N SER A 77 10.89 13.86 -14.48
CA SER A 77 11.57 15.11 -14.18
C SER A 77 12.98 15.18 -14.74
N ASP A 78 13.39 16.37 -15.15
CA ASP A 78 14.76 16.66 -15.57
C ASP A 78 15.77 16.68 -14.39
N GLN A 79 15.28 16.78 -13.15
CA GLN A 79 16.06 16.69 -11.91
C GLN A 79 15.56 15.57 -11.00
N PRO A 80 16.41 14.98 -10.13
CA PRO A 80 15.95 14.05 -9.11
C PRO A 80 15.05 14.75 -8.09
N ILE A 81 13.81 14.29 -7.96
CA ILE A 81 12.80 14.80 -7.01
C ILE A 81 12.34 13.69 -6.08
N LEU A 82 11.54 14.04 -5.08
CA LEU A 82 10.74 13.10 -4.29
C LEU A 82 9.26 13.40 -4.50
N ALA A 83 8.43 12.37 -4.63
CA ALA A 83 7.00 12.53 -4.80
C ALA A 83 6.20 11.57 -3.90
N GLU A 84 5.13 12.10 -3.32
CA GLU A 84 4.13 11.37 -2.54
C GLU A 84 2.73 11.72 -3.04
N ARG A 85 1.76 10.85 -2.75
CA ARG A 85 0.35 11.04 -3.12
C ARG A 85 -0.54 10.96 -1.87
N PRO A 86 -0.87 12.10 -1.23
CA PRO A 86 -1.92 12.13 -0.24
C PRO A 86 -3.30 12.12 -0.91
N MET A 87 -4.23 11.43 -0.27
CA MET A 87 -5.64 11.36 -0.65
C MET A 87 -6.50 11.48 0.59
N TYR A 88 -7.58 12.26 0.47
CA TYR A 88 -8.59 12.43 1.50
C TYR A 88 -9.94 12.05 0.91
N PHE A 89 -10.77 11.37 1.68
CA PHE A 89 -12.02 10.83 1.15
C PHE A 89 -13.12 10.72 2.19
N ALA A 90 -14.36 10.69 1.71
CA ALA A 90 -15.50 10.11 2.42
C ALA A 90 -16.01 8.91 1.59
N TYR A 91 -15.43 7.74 1.81
CA TYR A 91 -15.74 6.54 1.03
C TYR A 91 -17.19 6.11 1.30
N GLN A 92 -17.92 5.79 0.21
CA GLN A 92 -19.38 5.60 0.22
C GLN A 92 -20.18 6.76 0.87
N GLY A 93 -19.57 7.95 0.97
CA GLY A 93 -20.17 9.15 1.55
C GLY A 93 -20.27 9.16 3.08
N VAL A 94 -19.72 8.15 3.76
CA VAL A 94 -19.84 8.00 5.22
C VAL A 94 -18.54 7.62 5.92
N MET A 95 -17.57 7.07 5.20
CA MET A 95 -16.28 6.66 5.77
C MET A 95 -15.21 7.73 5.52
N ASP A 96 -15.15 8.71 6.39
CA ASP A 96 -14.14 9.77 6.33
C ASP A 96 -12.75 9.19 6.63
N GLY A 97 -11.75 9.59 5.85
CA GLY A 97 -10.39 9.13 6.03
C GLY A 97 -9.39 9.83 5.13
N GLY A 98 -8.14 9.41 5.24
CA GLY A 98 -7.09 9.83 4.35
C GLY A 98 -5.88 8.92 4.49
N HIS A 99 -5.13 8.80 3.41
CA HIS A 99 -3.89 8.05 3.39
C HIS A 99 -2.86 8.75 2.51
N ILE A 100 -1.60 8.37 2.65
CA ILE A 100 -0.50 8.85 1.82
C ILE A 100 0.40 7.69 1.45
N VAL A 101 0.93 7.71 0.24
CA VAL A 101 1.97 6.79 -0.19
C VAL A 101 3.13 7.57 -0.82
N MET A 102 4.34 7.07 -0.60
CA MET A 102 5.50 7.39 -1.44
C MET A 102 5.27 6.79 -2.83
N GLY A 103 5.60 7.50 -3.90
CA GLY A 103 5.55 6.88 -5.22
C GLY A 103 6.61 5.79 -5.37
N SER A 104 6.44 4.88 -6.33
CA SER A 104 7.52 3.96 -6.69
C SER A 104 8.45 4.62 -7.71
N PRO A 105 9.78 4.57 -7.55
CA PRO A 105 10.72 5.05 -8.56
C PRO A 105 10.97 4.06 -9.71
N TYR A 106 10.33 2.88 -9.67
CA TYR A 106 10.49 1.83 -10.68
C TYR A 106 9.18 1.08 -10.94
N LEU A 107 9.17 0.38 -12.08
CA LEU A 107 8.13 -0.59 -12.44
C LEU A 107 8.74 -1.99 -12.33
N ALA A 108 7.91 -3.01 -12.10
CA ALA A 108 8.34 -4.39 -12.02
C ALA A 108 7.30 -5.35 -12.63
N ASN A 109 7.74 -6.56 -12.93
CA ASN A 109 6.87 -7.63 -13.40
C ASN A 109 6.20 -8.38 -12.24
N ASP A 110 6.83 -8.41 -11.08
CA ASP A 110 6.38 -9.14 -9.90
C ASP A 110 6.10 -8.16 -8.76
N TRP A 111 4.94 -8.29 -8.12
CA TRP A 111 4.50 -7.46 -7.01
C TRP A 111 3.82 -8.30 -5.93
N TYR A 112 4.05 -7.96 -4.67
CA TYR A 112 3.53 -8.66 -3.50
C TYR A 112 2.93 -7.69 -2.49
N LEU A 113 1.80 -8.06 -1.91
CA LEU A 113 1.06 -7.36 -0.87
C LEU A 113 0.73 -8.38 0.22
N ALA A 114 1.31 -8.25 1.41
CA ALA A 114 1.19 -9.26 2.48
C ALA A 114 -0.04 -9.07 3.37
N GLU A 115 -0.55 -7.84 3.46
CA GLU A 115 -1.81 -7.50 4.11
C GLU A 115 -2.99 -7.59 3.13
N GLY A 116 -4.17 -7.86 3.68
CA GLY A 116 -5.42 -7.91 2.93
C GLY A 116 -6.54 -8.66 3.62
N ALA A 117 -7.76 -8.18 3.41
CA ALA A 117 -8.99 -8.73 3.97
C ALA A 117 -10.18 -8.39 3.08
N THR A 118 -11.02 -9.40 2.84
CA THR A 118 -12.16 -9.33 1.91
C THR A 118 -13.51 -9.61 2.59
N PHE A 119 -13.55 -9.45 3.90
CA PHE A 119 -14.74 -9.60 4.73
C PHE A 119 -15.02 -8.31 5.47
N ASP A 120 -16.27 -8.14 5.90
CA ASP A 120 -16.70 -6.99 6.69
C ASP A 120 -15.81 -6.81 7.94
N PRO A 121 -15.29 -5.60 8.21
CA PRO A 121 -15.67 -4.32 7.62
C PRO A 121 -14.73 -3.81 6.51
N PHE A 122 -13.89 -4.66 5.94
CA PHE A 122 -12.89 -4.27 4.95
C PHE A 122 -13.42 -4.34 3.51
N THR A 123 -13.16 -3.28 2.75
CA THR A 123 -13.19 -3.31 1.28
C THR A 123 -11.78 -3.11 0.75
N GLU A 124 -11.24 -4.15 0.11
CA GLU A 124 -9.93 -4.13 -0.51
C GLU A 124 -10.03 -4.00 -2.03
N TYR A 125 -9.24 -3.09 -2.59
CA TYR A 125 -8.98 -3.03 -4.01
C TYR A 125 -7.49 -3.22 -4.31
N ILE A 126 -7.20 -3.72 -5.51
CA ILE A 126 -5.86 -3.76 -6.08
C ILE A 126 -5.86 -2.88 -7.31
N THR A 127 -4.99 -1.88 -7.35
CA THR A 127 -4.89 -0.94 -8.46
C THR A 127 -3.59 -1.12 -9.20
N ILE A 128 -3.70 -1.18 -10.53
CA ILE A 128 -2.61 -1.55 -11.42
C ILE A 128 -2.43 -0.45 -12.43
N GLN A 129 -1.22 0.08 -12.54
CA GLN A 129 -0.82 1.00 -13.59
C GLN A 129 -0.06 0.26 -14.69
N ASN A 130 -0.52 0.39 -15.93
CA ASN A 130 0.22 -0.03 -17.11
C ASN A 130 0.64 1.20 -17.93
N PRO A 131 1.86 1.73 -17.71
CA PRO A 131 2.35 2.89 -18.45
C PRO A 131 2.91 2.52 -19.84
N ASN A 132 2.90 1.23 -20.20
CA ASN A 132 3.49 0.76 -21.45
C ASN A 132 2.59 1.03 -22.66
N PRO A 133 3.16 1.19 -23.86
CA PRO A 133 2.39 1.31 -25.10
C PRO A 133 1.76 0.00 -25.58
N ALA A 134 2.00 -1.11 -24.87
CA ALA A 134 1.40 -2.42 -25.13
C ALA A 134 0.50 -2.84 -23.95
N PRO A 135 -0.56 -3.63 -24.19
CA PRO A 135 -1.34 -4.24 -23.12
C PRO A 135 -0.50 -5.18 -22.27
N ALA A 136 -0.80 -5.23 -20.97
CA ALA A 136 -0.21 -6.17 -20.02
C ALA A 136 -1.20 -7.28 -19.67
N THR A 137 -0.74 -8.51 -19.57
CA THR A 137 -1.49 -9.63 -18.98
C THR A 137 -0.93 -9.86 -17.59
N VAL A 138 -1.81 -9.84 -16.58
CA VAL A 138 -1.45 -9.92 -15.17
C VAL A 138 -2.14 -11.13 -14.54
N ALA A 139 -1.36 -12.06 -14.03
CA ALA A 139 -1.83 -13.15 -13.18
C ALA A 139 -1.82 -12.68 -11.72
N VAL A 140 -2.98 -12.74 -11.08
CA VAL A 140 -3.20 -12.32 -9.68
C VAL A 140 -3.51 -13.56 -8.86
N SER A 141 -2.68 -13.84 -7.86
CA SER A 141 -2.79 -14.99 -6.97
C SER A 141 -3.07 -14.55 -5.53
N TYR A 142 -4.20 -14.96 -4.99
CA TYR A 142 -4.64 -14.70 -3.61
C TYR A 142 -4.26 -15.86 -2.69
N TYR A 143 -3.40 -15.58 -1.72
CA TYR A 143 -2.90 -16.52 -0.71
C TYR A 143 -3.70 -16.32 0.58
N ARG A 144 -4.28 -17.40 1.08
CA ARG A 144 -5.18 -17.40 2.25
C ARG A 144 -4.50 -18.04 3.46
N PRO A 145 -5.07 -17.96 4.67
CA PRO A 145 -4.53 -18.66 5.85
C PRO A 145 -4.45 -20.19 5.66
N SER A 146 -5.26 -20.75 4.76
CA SER A 146 -5.22 -22.16 4.40
C SER A 146 -5.74 -22.41 2.98
N GLY A 147 -5.39 -23.57 2.43
CA GLY A 147 -5.77 -24.00 1.09
C GLY A 147 -4.87 -23.41 -0.01
N ALA A 148 -5.04 -23.92 -1.23
CA ALA A 148 -4.27 -23.45 -2.37
C ALA A 148 -4.61 -21.99 -2.74
N PRO A 149 -3.64 -21.23 -3.30
CA PRO A 149 -3.90 -19.90 -3.82
C PRO A 149 -4.96 -19.89 -4.92
N ILE A 150 -5.80 -18.85 -4.92
CA ILE A 150 -6.79 -18.60 -5.97
C ILE A 150 -6.14 -17.70 -7.02
N THR A 151 -6.08 -18.13 -8.29
CA THR A 151 -5.47 -17.33 -9.36
C THR A 151 -6.50 -16.85 -10.39
N ARG A 152 -6.35 -15.59 -10.82
CA ARG A 152 -7.16 -14.91 -11.84
C ARG A 152 -6.22 -14.22 -12.82
N ASN A 153 -6.65 -14.08 -14.08
CA ASN A 153 -5.89 -13.39 -15.11
C ASN A 153 -6.67 -12.17 -15.59
N HIS A 154 -5.98 -11.03 -15.68
CA HIS A 154 -6.55 -9.77 -16.13
C HIS A 154 -5.73 -9.21 -17.30
N ALA A 155 -6.42 -8.56 -18.24
CA ALA A 155 -5.78 -7.83 -19.33
C ALA A 155 -5.89 -6.33 -19.08
N ILE A 156 -4.75 -5.67 -18.96
CA ILE A 156 -4.66 -4.23 -18.69
C ILE A 156 -4.29 -3.53 -19.99
N ALA A 157 -5.12 -2.62 -20.45
CA ALA A 157 -4.88 -1.90 -21.70
C ALA A 157 -3.55 -1.11 -21.67
N ALA A 158 -3.00 -0.84 -22.87
CA ALA A 158 -1.84 0.02 -23.03
C ALA A 158 -2.12 1.44 -22.52
N ASN A 159 -1.14 2.09 -21.89
CA ASN A 159 -1.26 3.44 -21.34
C ASN A 159 -2.55 3.62 -20.54
N SER A 160 -2.83 2.72 -19.61
CA SER A 160 -4.06 2.73 -18.83
C SER A 160 -3.81 2.26 -17.41
N ARG A 161 -4.90 2.18 -16.65
CA ARG A 161 -4.92 1.63 -15.31
C ARG A 161 -6.08 0.64 -15.16
N PHE A 162 -6.08 -0.12 -14.09
CA PHE A 162 -7.14 -1.09 -13.81
C PHE A 162 -7.35 -1.28 -12.31
N THR A 163 -8.60 -1.38 -11.87
CA THR A 163 -8.99 -1.67 -10.48
C THR A 163 -9.57 -3.07 -10.41
N ILE A 164 -9.12 -3.85 -9.45
CA ILE A 164 -9.72 -5.12 -9.05
C ILE A 164 -10.37 -4.92 -7.68
N ASN A 165 -11.64 -5.31 -7.51
CA ASN A 165 -12.19 -5.53 -6.18
C ASN A 165 -11.76 -6.94 -5.73
N ALA A 166 -10.94 -7.02 -4.68
CA ALA A 166 -10.28 -8.27 -4.29
C ALA A 166 -11.28 -9.32 -3.78
N GLY A 167 -12.34 -8.91 -3.09
CA GLY A 167 -13.39 -9.82 -2.60
C GLY A 167 -14.18 -10.46 -3.74
N VAL A 168 -14.55 -9.66 -4.75
CA VAL A 168 -15.24 -10.15 -5.94
C VAL A 168 -14.35 -11.07 -6.76
N ASP A 169 -13.09 -10.70 -7.01
CA ASP A 169 -12.20 -11.45 -7.89
C ASP A 169 -11.73 -12.78 -7.27
N SER A 170 -11.41 -12.75 -5.98
CA SER A 170 -11.07 -13.96 -5.23
C SER A 170 -12.29 -14.86 -5.00
N GLY A 171 -13.49 -14.28 -4.87
CA GLY A 171 -14.75 -14.98 -4.65
C GLY A 171 -14.88 -15.58 -3.25
N VAL A 172 -14.10 -15.07 -2.28
CA VAL A 172 -14.11 -15.54 -0.89
C VAL A 172 -14.06 -14.35 0.07
N ALA A 173 -14.64 -14.55 1.25
CA ALA A 173 -14.49 -13.64 2.39
C ALA A 173 -13.41 -14.22 3.32
N SER A 174 -12.21 -13.64 3.28
CA SER A 174 -11.03 -14.18 3.98
C SER A 174 -9.98 -13.09 4.20
N ASP A 175 -9.09 -13.27 5.19
CA ASP A 175 -7.76 -12.66 5.12
C ASP A 175 -7.08 -13.15 3.84
N LEU A 176 -6.38 -12.28 3.14
CA LEU A 176 -5.60 -12.66 1.99
C LEU A 176 -4.35 -11.80 1.82
N SER A 177 -3.38 -12.35 1.10
CA SER A 177 -2.24 -11.61 0.57
C SER A 177 -2.21 -11.86 -0.92
N THR A 178 -1.64 -10.95 -1.68
CA THR A 178 -1.74 -10.96 -3.14
C THR A 178 -0.36 -10.96 -3.75
N TYR A 179 -0.13 -11.88 -4.69
CA TYR A 179 1.00 -11.86 -5.61
C TYR A 179 0.49 -11.56 -7.02
N LEU A 180 1.17 -10.67 -7.73
CA LEU A 180 0.87 -10.34 -9.10
C LEU A 180 2.10 -10.59 -9.97
N HIS A 181 1.92 -11.32 -11.06
CA HIS A 181 2.91 -11.48 -12.12
C HIS A 181 2.40 -10.88 -13.42
N SER A 182 3.16 -10.00 -14.05
CA SER A 182 2.83 -9.37 -15.32
C SER A 182 3.85 -9.66 -16.40
N ASN A 183 3.39 -9.81 -17.64
CA ASN A 183 4.26 -9.90 -18.80
C ASN A 183 4.87 -8.55 -19.24
N GLN A 184 4.52 -7.44 -18.59
CA GLN A 184 5.09 -6.10 -18.80
C GLN A 184 5.42 -5.46 -17.45
N PRO A 185 6.39 -4.53 -17.36
CA PRO A 185 6.64 -3.78 -16.14
C PRO A 185 5.44 -2.89 -15.77
N ILE A 186 4.85 -3.10 -14.61
CA ILE A 186 3.69 -2.35 -14.08
C ILE A 186 4.03 -1.78 -12.70
N LEU A 187 3.11 -0.98 -12.14
CA LEU A 187 3.05 -0.68 -10.72
C LEU A 187 1.74 -1.22 -10.14
N VAL A 188 1.80 -1.66 -8.88
CA VAL A 188 0.62 -2.12 -8.12
C VAL A 188 0.53 -1.34 -6.81
N GLU A 189 -0.66 -0.87 -6.48
CA GLU A 189 -1.02 -0.34 -5.16
C GLU A 189 -2.24 -1.09 -4.62
N ARG A 190 -2.46 -1.01 -3.31
CA ARG A 190 -3.59 -1.63 -2.62
C ARG A 190 -4.24 -0.63 -1.68
N PRO A 191 -5.28 0.09 -2.12
CA PRO A 191 -6.13 0.82 -1.18
C PRO A 191 -7.06 -0.15 -0.43
N MET A 192 -7.27 0.13 0.84
CA MET A 192 -8.32 -0.47 1.65
C MET A 192 -9.14 0.63 2.31
N TYR A 193 -10.43 0.38 2.41
CA TYR A 193 -11.38 1.20 3.16
C TYR A 193 -12.06 0.33 4.20
N PHE A 194 -12.33 0.88 5.37
CA PHE A 194 -12.96 0.16 6.45
C PHE A 194 -13.82 1.06 7.32
N ASP A 195 -14.81 0.45 7.95
CA ASP A 195 -15.57 1.04 9.05
C ASP A 195 -15.61 0.03 10.21
N MET A 196 -14.53 0.01 10.98
CA MET A 196 -14.42 -0.90 12.10
C MET A 196 -15.44 -0.50 13.18
N LEU A 197 -16.01 -1.50 13.86
CA LEU A 197 -17.08 -1.32 14.87
C LEU A 197 -18.44 -0.80 14.33
N HIS A 198 -18.75 -0.95 13.03
CA HIS A 198 -20.05 -0.58 12.45
C HIS A 198 -20.47 0.88 12.74
N GLY A 199 -19.60 1.84 12.40
CA GLY A 199 -19.80 3.28 12.61
C GLY A 199 -18.92 3.90 13.70
N GLY A 200 -17.89 3.17 14.17
CA GLY A 200 -17.00 3.64 15.24
C GLY A 200 -15.62 4.07 14.76
N LEU A 201 -15.13 3.50 13.66
CA LEU A 201 -13.75 3.68 13.17
C LEU A 201 -13.69 3.69 11.63
N PRO A 202 -14.26 4.72 10.97
CA PRO A 202 -14.06 4.90 9.54
C PRO A 202 -12.61 5.21 9.21
N GLY A 203 -12.13 4.72 8.08
CA GLY A 203 -10.83 5.05 7.57
C GLY A 203 -10.45 4.29 6.31
N GLY A 204 -9.18 4.43 5.95
CA GLY A 204 -8.58 3.67 4.88
C GLY A 204 -7.08 3.90 4.84
N HIS A 205 -6.37 2.99 4.20
CA HIS A 205 -4.93 3.08 3.98
C HIS A 205 -4.59 2.57 2.58
N CYS A 206 -3.38 2.86 2.12
CA CYS A 206 -2.88 2.38 0.83
C CYS A 206 -1.43 1.92 0.98
N ALA A 207 -1.06 0.84 0.29
CA ALA A 207 0.29 0.30 0.27
C ALA A 207 0.78 0.05 -1.17
N VAL A 208 2.09 0.15 -1.38
CA VAL A 208 2.72 0.22 -2.72
C VAL A 208 3.21 -1.11 -3.28
N GLY A 209 2.91 -2.28 -2.74
CA GLY A 209 3.53 -3.53 -3.22
C GLY A 209 5.08 -3.58 -3.15
N VAL A 210 5.63 -4.72 -2.74
CA VAL A 210 7.08 -4.98 -2.88
C VAL A 210 7.35 -5.85 -4.09
N ASN A 211 8.52 -5.76 -4.70
CA ASN A 211 8.85 -6.51 -5.91
C ASN A 211 9.73 -7.75 -5.67
N SER A 212 10.09 -8.04 -4.42
CA SER A 212 10.84 -9.25 -4.09
C SER A 212 10.61 -9.72 -2.65
N PRO A 213 10.49 -11.04 -2.40
CA PRO A 213 10.51 -11.60 -1.05
C PRO A 213 11.92 -11.54 -0.44
N SER A 214 11.98 -11.51 0.90
CA SER A 214 13.23 -11.48 1.67
C SER A 214 13.13 -12.40 2.89
N THR A 215 14.29 -12.86 3.38
CA THR A 215 14.40 -13.59 4.64
C THR A 215 14.54 -12.66 5.86
N GLN A 216 14.58 -11.35 5.64
CA GLN A 216 14.77 -10.34 6.68
C GLN A 216 13.91 -9.11 6.40
N TRP A 217 13.14 -8.68 7.40
CA TRP A 217 12.27 -7.52 7.33
C TRP A 217 12.36 -6.68 8.61
N TYR A 218 12.38 -5.37 8.48
CA TYR A 218 12.50 -4.40 9.57
C TYR A 218 11.35 -3.41 9.56
N PHE A 219 10.79 -3.14 10.73
CA PHE A 219 9.74 -2.14 10.95
C PHE A 219 10.20 -1.20 12.05
N GLY A 220 10.33 0.09 11.74
CA GLY A 220 10.82 1.10 12.69
C GLY A 220 9.74 1.70 13.60
N GLU A 221 8.47 1.40 13.33
CA GLU A 221 7.30 1.89 14.05
C GLU A 221 6.53 0.73 14.67
N GLY A 222 5.84 0.99 15.78
CA GLY A 222 4.99 0.02 16.46
C GLY A 222 4.51 0.49 17.83
N TYR A 223 3.24 0.27 18.11
CA TYR A 223 2.59 0.68 19.34
C TYR A 223 1.38 -0.21 19.68
N THR A 224 1.41 -0.82 20.87
CA THR A 224 0.34 -1.70 21.37
C THR A 224 -0.40 -1.11 22.57
N GLY A 225 -0.35 0.22 22.74
CA GLY A 225 -1.07 0.92 23.79
C GLY A 225 -2.56 1.09 23.52
N GLU A 226 -3.24 1.72 24.48
CA GLU A 226 -4.69 1.92 24.43
C GLU A 226 -5.11 2.61 23.12
N GLY A 227 -6.11 2.04 22.46
CA GLY A 227 -6.67 2.55 21.22
C GLY A 227 -5.92 2.16 19.95
N PHE A 228 -4.94 1.25 20.02
CA PHE A 228 -4.19 0.77 18.85
C PHE A 228 -4.18 -0.75 18.76
N ASP A 229 -4.58 -1.28 17.60
CA ASP A 229 -4.44 -2.67 17.24
C ASP A 229 -3.38 -2.79 16.14
N GLU A 230 -2.24 -3.38 16.49
CA GLU A 230 -1.13 -3.63 15.56
C GLU A 230 -1.07 -5.10 15.16
N TRP A 231 -0.82 -5.32 13.87
CA TRP A 231 -0.61 -6.65 13.31
C TRP A 231 0.66 -6.70 12.48
N LEU A 232 1.24 -7.91 12.38
CA LEU A 232 2.24 -8.23 11.37
C LEU A 232 1.66 -9.29 10.44
N THR A 233 1.64 -8.99 9.14
CA THR A 233 1.15 -9.91 8.12
C THR A 233 2.29 -10.46 7.30
N VAL A 234 2.28 -11.78 7.11
CA VAL A 234 3.39 -12.49 6.48
C VAL A 234 2.85 -13.37 5.37
N GLN A 235 3.27 -13.10 4.13
CA GLN A 235 3.02 -13.97 2.98
C GLN A 235 4.21 -14.92 2.77
N ASN A 236 3.92 -16.21 2.63
CA ASN A 236 4.90 -17.20 2.20
C ASN A 236 4.58 -17.66 0.77
N PRO A 237 5.25 -17.09 -0.26
CA PRO A 237 5.03 -17.52 -1.64
C PRO A 237 5.68 -18.88 -1.96
N SER A 238 6.53 -19.40 -1.08
CA SER A 238 7.31 -20.61 -1.34
C SER A 238 6.48 -21.89 -1.18
N ALA A 239 6.95 -22.97 -1.81
CA ALA A 239 6.37 -24.31 -1.68
C ALA A 239 6.82 -25.05 -0.39
N ALA A 240 7.63 -24.42 0.45
CA ALA A 240 8.08 -24.94 1.74
C ALA A 240 7.51 -24.10 2.89
N ALA A 241 7.40 -24.68 4.08
CA ALA A 241 7.00 -23.89 5.25
C ALA A 241 8.14 -22.92 5.64
N ALA A 242 7.78 -21.68 5.97
CA ALA A 242 8.69 -20.68 6.50
C ALA A 242 8.58 -20.64 8.02
N ASN A 243 9.65 -20.99 8.73
CA ASN A 243 9.74 -20.70 10.16
C ASN A 243 10.24 -19.27 10.30
N ILE A 244 9.54 -18.47 11.07
CA ILE A 244 9.87 -17.07 11.29
C ILE A 244 10.13 -16.81 12.77
N THR A 245 11.15 -16.01 13.05
CA THR A 245 11.46 -15.47 14.35
C THR A 245 11.20 -13.97 14.30
N VAL A 246 10.30 -13.49 15.15
CA VAL A 246 10.01 -12.07 15.32
C VAL A 246 10.68 -11.59 16.59
N THR A 247 11.55 -10.59 16.47
CA THR A 247 12.15 -9.88 17.59
C THR A 247 11.55 -8.48 17.69
N TYR A 248 10.82 -8.23 18.77
CA TYR A 248 10.29 -6.93 19.12
C TYR A 248 11.31 -6.17 19.99
N TYR A 249 11.76 -5.00 19.55
CA TYR A 249 12.61 -4.12 20.34
C TYR A 249 11.75 -3.09 21.06
N VAL A 250 11.57 -3.29 22.36
CA VAL A 250 10.71 -2.47 23.22
C VAL A 250 11.49 -1.26 23.74
N GLN A 251 10.89 -0.07 23.68
CA GLN A 251 11.49 1.15 24.20
C GLN A 251 11.77 1.02 25.71
N GLY A 252 13.04 1.20 26.10
CA GLY A 252 13.47 1.11 27.50
C GLY A 252 13.40 -0.29 28.11
N GLY A 253 13.10 -1.32 27.32
CA GLY A 253 12.96 -2.71 27.75
C GLY A 253 13.93 -3.66 27.05
N ALA A 254 13.95 -4.92 27.52
CA ALA A 254 14.66 -5.99 26.83
C ALA A 254 13.86 -6.45 25.59
N PRO A 255 14.51 -6.93 24.51
CA PRO A 255 13.81 -7.47 23.35
C PRO A 255 12.94 -8.69 23.70
N ILE A 256 11.79 -8.79 23.04
CA ILE A 256 10.86 -9.92 23.15
C ILE A 256 10.97 -10.73 21.86
N THR A 257 11.18 -12.04 21.95
CA THR A 257 11.28 -12.92 20.77
C THR A 257 10.14 -13.94 20.74
N ARG A 258 9.57 -14.14 19.55
CA ARG A 258 8.49 -15.08 19.27
C ARG A 258 8.79 -15.85 18.00
N ASN A 259 8.37 -17.11 17.96
CA ASN A 259 8.56 -17.99 16.81
C ASN A 259 7.21 -18.41 16.26
N HIS A 260 7.07 -18.34 14.94
CA HIS A 260 5.86 -18.73 14.23
C HIS A 260 6.22 -19.57 13.00
N THR A 261 5.24 -20.25 12.41
CA THR A 261 5.40 -20.99 11.16
C THR A 261 4.34 -20.55 10.16
N VAL A 262 4.77 -20.09 8.99
CA VAL A 262 3.90 -19.78 7.87
C VAL A 262 3.91 -20.96 6.90
N GLN A 263 2.74 -21.54 6.64
CA GLN A 263 2.63 -22.72 5.79
C GLN A 263 2.99 -22.41 4.32
N PRO A 264 3.30 -23.43 3.50
CA PRO A 264 3.58 -23.24 2.08
C PRO A 264 2.43 -22.56 1.35
N GLN A 265 2.73 -21.55 0.53
CA GLN A 265 1.75 -20.88 -0.31
C GLN A 265 0.52 -20.36 0.47
N THR A 266 0.74 -19.90 1.70
CA THR A 266 -0.28 -19.27 2.53
C THR A 266 0.16 -17.89 3.01
N ARG A 267 -0.72 -17.24 3.77
CA ARG A 267 -0.39 -16.09 4.61
C ARG A 267 -0.59 -16.38 6.09
N PHE A 268 -0.11 -15.50 6.96
CA PHE A 268 -0.29 -15.57 8.40
C PHE A 268 -0.35 -14.17 9.02
N THR A 269 -1.28 -13.95 9.97
CA THR A 269 -1.40 -12.70 10.75
C THR A 269 -0.92 -12.94 12.18
N ILE A 270 -0.08 -12.05 12.70
CA ILE A 270 0.33 -12.03 14.09
C ILE A 270 -0.33 -10.83 14.78
N PRO A 271 -1.18 -11.02 15.81
CA PRO A 271 -1.66 -9.93 16.68
C PRO A 271 -0.54 -9.43 17.59
N VAL A 272 0.10 -8.31 17.26
CA VAL A 272 1.29 -7.83 17.99
C VAL A 272 0.95 -7.48 19.44
N ASN A 273 -0.25 -6.94 19.70
CA ASN A 273 -0.74 -6.63 21.05
C ASN A 273 -0.72 -7.82 22.01
N THR A 274 -0.89 -9.06 21.49
CA THR A 274 -0.84 -10.27 22.33
C THR A 274 0.47 -11.04 22.17
N ASP A 275 1.10 -10.97 20.99
CA ASP A 275 2.36 -11.67 20.72
C ASP A 275 3.54 -11.01 21.44
N ALA A 276 3.67 -9.68 21.32
CA ALA A 276 4.67 -8.89 22.04
C ALA A 276 4.21 -8.54 23.46
N GLY A 277 2.95 -8.14 23.61
CA GLY A 277 2.35 -7.67 24.86
C GLY A 277 1.69 -6.30 24.72
N GLU A 278 0.84 -5.96 25.70
CA GLU A 278 0.06 -4.72 25.72
C GLU A 278 0.91 -3.52 26.20
N ASN A 279 0.52 -2.33 25.77
CA ASN A 279 1.07 -1.04 26.21
C ASN A 279 2.58 -0.88 25.97
N LEU A 280 3.05 -1.28 24.79
CA LEU A 280 4.45 -1.17 24.38
C LEU A 280 4.62 -0.16 23.26
N GLN A 281 5.70 0.62 23.31
CA GLN A 281 6.29 1.30 22.15
C GLN A 281 7.41 0.40 21.63
N LEU A 282 7.33 -0.04 20.38
CA LEU A 282 8.20 -1.09 19.85
C LEU A 282 8.57 -0.90 18.38
N SER A 283 9.60 -1.64 17.96
CA SER A 283 9.91 -1.90 16.55
C SER A 283 10.04 -3.42 16.37
N ALA A 284 9.97 -3.92 15.13
CA ALA A 284 10.00 -5.36 14.86
C ALA A 284 11.08 -5.72 13.82
N TYR A 285 11.75 -6.84 14.06
CA TYR A 285 12.59 -7.54 13.09
C TYR A 285 12.04 -8.94 12.86
N VAL A 286 11.81 -9.30 11.60
CA VAL A 286 11.36 -10.63 11.20
C VAL A 286 12.48 -11.32 10.45
N GLN A 287 12.92 -12.48 10.95
CA GLN A 287 13.86 -13.37 10.29
C GLN A 287 13.15 -14.66 9.87
N ALA A 288 13.31 -15.09 8.62
CA ALA A 288 12.61 -16.25 8.07
C ALA A 288 13.57 -17.29 7.46
N THR A 289 13.20 -18.57 7.52
CA THR A 289 13.95 -19.66 6.87
C THR A 289 13.70 -19.77 5.37
N GLN A 290 12.65 -19.12 4.86
CA GLN A 290 12.32 -18.99 3.44
C GLN A 290 12.08 -17.50 3.13
N PRO A 291 12.27 -17.05 1.88
CA PRO A 291 11.88 -15.70 1.48
C PRO A 291 10.35 -15.51 1.67
N VAL A 292 9.99 -14.51 2.46
CA VAL A 292 8.60 -14.10 2.76
C VAL A 292 8.42 -12.62 2.42
N ILE A 293 7.17 -12.13 2.51
CA ILE A 293 6.83 -10.71 2.44
C ILE A 293 6.16 -10.33 3.75
N CYS A 294 6.50 -9.15 4.30
CA CYS A 294 5.93 -8.67 5.54
C CYS A 294 5.36 -7.25 5.39
N GLU A 295 4.14 -7.06 5.88
CA GLU A 295 3.49 -5.75 6.07
C GLU A 295 3.03 -5.60 7.53
N ARG A 296 2.81 -4.36 7.95
CA ARG A 296 2.41 -4.00 9.32
C ARG A 296 1.20 -3.06 9.27
N PRO A 297 -0.01 -3.60 9.23
CA PRO A 297 -1.22 -2.81 9.41
C PRO A 297 -1.42 -2.42 10.88
N MET A 298 -2.03 -1.27 11.06
CA MET A 298 -2.43 -0.71 12.34
C MET A 298 -3.80 -0.10 12.18
N TYR A 299 -4.68 -0.34 13.13
CA TYR A 299 -5.99 0.30 13.21
C TYR A 299 -6.09 0.96 14.57
N PHE A 300 -6.57 2.20 14.60
CA PHE A 300 -6.49 2.99 15.82
C PHE A 300 -7.63 3.97 16.00
N PHE A 301 -7.87 4.31 17.26
CA PHE A 301 -8.67 5.43 17.70
C PHE A 301 -7.78 6.37 18.50
N TYR A 302 -7.11 7.30 17.78
CA TYR A 302 -6.14 8.18 18.41
C TYR A 302 -6.84 9.31 19.15
N GLN A 303 -6.64 9.38 20.47
CA GLN A 303 -7.07 10.51 21.29
C GLN A 303 -6.06 11.66 21.14
N GLY A 304 -6.36 12.58 20.23
CA GLY A 304 -5.56 13.76 19.97
C GLY A 304 -5.72 14.85 21.03
N TYR A 305 -5.06 15.99 20.79
CA TYR A 305 -5.21 17.18 21.62
C TYR A 305 -6.66 17.67 21.66
N HIS A 306 -7.08 18.31 22.75
CA HIS A 306 -8.42 18.89 22.92
C HIS A 306 -9.60 17.90 22.79
N SER A 307 -9.39 16.61 23.13
CA SER A 307 -10.42 15.57 23.08
C SER A 307 -10.94 15.26 21.68
N TYR A 308 -10.19 15.62 20.63
CA TYR A 308 -10.46 15.11 19.29
C TYR A 308 -10.08 13.64 19.22
N ASN A 309 -10.98 12.83 18.67
CA ASN A 309 -10.68 11.43 18.40
C ASN A 309 -10.55 11.25 16.89
N TRP A 310 -9.44 10.64 16.48
CA TRP A 310 -9.15 10.35 15.08
C TRP A 310 -9.14 8.83 14.89
N PRO A 311 -10.26 8.26 14.41
CA PRO A 311 -10.23 6.91 13.90
C PRO A 311 -9.35 6.85 12.65
N GLY A 312 -8.74 5.70 12.41
CA GLY A 312 -8.02 5.49 11.18
C GLY A 312 -7.23 4.20 11.19
N GLY A 313 -6.37 4.09 10.20
CA GLY A 313 -5.48 2.96 10.05
C GLY A 313 -4.36 3.30 9.10
N HIS A 314 -3.32 2.50 9.17
CA HIS A 314 -2.11 2.68 8.40
C HIS A 314 -1.52 1.31 8.11
N ASP A 315 -0.99 1.13 6.91
CA ASP A 315 -0.20 -0.04 6.56
C ASP A 315 1.20 0.36 6.13
N SER A 316 2.19 -0.39 6.59
CA SER A 316 3.60 -0.17 6.25
C SER A 316 4.19 -1.44 5.68
N GLN A 317 4.91 -1.29 4.58
CA GLN A 317 5.80 -2.34 4.11
C GLN A 317 7.02 -2.40 5.02
N GLY A 318 7.51 -3.60 5.29
CA GLY A 318 8.79 -3.74 5.98
C GLY A 318 9.92 -3.30 5.07
N PHE A 319 11.02 -2.84 5.67
CA PHE A 319 12.27 -2.65 4.94
C PHE A 319 13.01 -3.99 4.84
N ALA A 320 13.42 -4.38 3.63
CA ALA A 320 14.30 -5.51 3.38
C ALA A 320 15.65 -5.01 2.83
N PRO A 321 16.80 -5.40 3.43
CA PRO A 321 18.13 -4.91 3.05
C PRO A 321 18.72 -5.57 1.80
#